data_AF-A0A9X4EH04-F1
#
_entry.id   AF-A0A9X4EH04-F1
#
_cell.length_a   1.000
_cell.length_b   1.000
_cell.length_c   1.000
_cell.angle_alpha   90.00
_cell.angle_beta   90.00
_cell.angle_gamma   90.00
#
_symmetry.space_group_name_H-M   'P 1'
#
loop_
_entity.id
_entity.type
_entity.pdbx_description
1 polymer ?
#
loop_
_entity_poly.entity_id
_entity_poly.type
_entity_poly.pdbx_seq_one_letter_code
_entity_poly.pdbx_strand_id
1 'polypeptide(L)'
;MGEKLFTGGSSGGMICPASFQWEGTTKVKKEHIALPVDPADPEDFDAAPEATDQSQRARLIRKTRTGLGLSQTEFATRFHVPVGTLRDWEQARTMASGFAVAYVRVIGQHPDIVAKAVA
;
A
#
# COMPACT_ATOMS: atom_id res chain seq x y z
N MET A 1 20.40 35.18 30.48
CA MET A 1 19.33 36.05 29.93
C MET A 1 19.73 36.46 28.51
N GLY A 2 18.89 36.15 27.50
CA GLY A 2 18.82 36.70 26.12
C GLY A 2 20.02 36.45 25.19
N GLU A 3 19.97 35.65 24.12
CA GLU A 3 19.16 35.76 22.87
C GLU A 3 19.26 37.15 22.21
N LYS A 4 19.50 37.36 20.91
CA LYS A 4 19.67 36.53 19.70
C LYS A 4 20.25 37.44 18.58
N LEU A 5 21.25 36.91 17.88
CA LEU A 5 21.46 36.85 16.42
C LEU A 5 21.00 38.02 15.50
N PHE A 6 21.99 38.68 14.92
CA PHE A 6 21.93 39.50 13.72
C PHE A 6 21.74 38.63 12.44
N THR A 7 20.72 39.01 11.66
CA THR A 7 20.66 39.13 10.19
C THR A 7 21.36 38.10 9.29
N GLY A 8 20.57 37.41 8.45
CA GLY A 8 21.07 36.70 7.27
C GLY A 8 20.05 35.76 6.60
N GLY A 9 18.86 36.25 6.25
CA GLY A 9 17.87 35.48 5.49
C GLY A 9 18.01 35.73 3.98
N SER A 10 18.56 34.75 3.26
CA SER A 10 18.45 34.68 1.79
C SER A 10 18.10 33.25 1.39
N SER A 11 16.90 33.05 0.86
CA SER A 11 16.67 32.34 -0.41
C SER A 11 15.19 32.02 -0.63
N GLY A 12 14.67 32.48 -1.76
CA GLY A 12 13.69 31.75 -2.57
C GLY A 12 12.26 31.65 -2.05
N GLY A 13 11.53 32.77 -2.08
CA GLY A 13 10.07 32.73 -2.00
C GLY A 13 9.48 32.02 -3.21
N MET A 14 8.90 30.83 -3.00
CA MET A 14 8.00 30.19 -3.95
C MET A 14 6.66 30.94 -3.86
N ILE A 15 6.34 31.71 -4.90
CA ILE A 15 5.12 32.52 -4.97
C ILE A 15 3.94 31.57 -5.22
N CYS A 16 3.31 31.11 -4.14
CA CYS A 16 1.98 30.51 -4.21
C CYS A 16 0.96 31.65 -4.29
N PRO A 17 0.10 31.75 -5.33
CA PRO A 17 -0.93 32.77 -5.37
C PRO A 17 -1.94 32.56 -4.22
N ALA A 18 -2.16 33.61 -3.44
CA ALA A 18 -2.91 33.66 -2.19
C ALA A 18 -4.43 33.45 -2.30
N SER A 19 -4.91 32.72 -3.32
CA SER A 19 -6.35 32.56 -3.59
C SER A 19 -6.80 31.11 -3.78
N PHE A 20 -5.90 30.13 -3.67
CA PHE A 20 -6.29 28.72 -3.73
C PHE A 20 -6.73 28.22 -2.35
N GLN A 21 -7.96 28.60 -1.98
CA GLN A 21 -8.65 28.11 -0.80
C GLN A 21 -9.05 26.64 -1.03
N TRP A 22 -8.31 25.68 -0.46
CA TRP A 22 -8.74 24.29 -0.42
C TRP A 22 -9.81 24.14 0.67
N GLU A 23 -11.09 24.28 0.32
CA GLU A 23 -12.18 24.00 1.24
C GLU A 23 -12.97 22.78 0.75
N GLY A 24 -12.87 21.71 1.52
CA GLY A 24 -13.66 20.50 1.33
C GLY A 24 -12.99 19.26 1.90
N THR A 25 -13.59 18.66 2.93
CA THR A 25 -13.29 17.28 3.34
C THR A 25 -13.84 16.36 2.26
N THR A 26 -13.10 16.14 1.17
CA THR A 26 -13.52 15.22 0.13
C THR A 26 -13.43 13.79 0.68
N LYS A 27 -14.59 13.17 0.88
CA LYS A 27 -14.68 11.74 1.15
C LYS A 27 -14.14 11.01 -0.07
N VAL A 28 -12.90 10.54 0.02
CA VAL A 28 -12.27 9.76 -1.06
C VAL A 28 -13.11 8.50 -1.29
N LYS A 29 -13.74 8.41 -2.47
CA LYS A 29 -14.41 7.19 -2.91
C LYS A 29 -13.33 6.13 -3.16
N LYS A 30 -13.51 4.93 -2.59
CA LYS A 30 -12.56 3.80 -2.73
C LYS A 30 -12.73 3.05 -4.07
N GLU A 31 -13.48 3.59 -5.01
CA GLU A 31 -13.69 3.00 -6.32
C GLU A 31 -12.41 3.11 -7.16
N HIS A 32 -12.10 2.05 -7.91
CA HIS A 32 -11.01 2.07 -8.88
C HIS A 32 -11.41 2.96 -10.06
N ILE A 33 -10.61 3.99 -10.32
CA ILE A 33 -10.73 4.81 -11.53
C ILE A 33 -10.14 3.99 -12.67
N ALA A 34 -10.99 3.36 -13.47
CA ALA A 34 -10.58 2.78 -14.75
C ALA A 34 -10.53 3.92 -15.77
N LEU A 35 -9.33 4.27 -16.22
CA LEU A 35 -9.19 5.14 -17.38
C LEU A 35 -9.50 4.30 -18.62
N PRO A 36 -10.36 4.79 -19.53
CA PRO A 36 -10.55 4.11 -20.81
C PRO A 36 -9.26 4.19 -21.62
N VAL A 37 -8.98 3.14 -22.40
CA VAL A 37 -7.89 3.13 -23.40
C VAL A 37 -8.00 4.34 -24.33
N ASP A 38 -6.88 5.00 -24.59
CA ASP A 38 -6.77 6.03 -25.61
C ASP A 38 -6.63 5.40 -27.00
N PRO A 39 -7.66 5.45 -27.86
CA PRO A 39 -7.57 4.87 -29.20
C PRO A 39 -6.57 5.59 -30.12
N ALA A 40 -6.04 6.76 -29.72
CA ALA A 40 -5.05 7.50 -30.48
C ALA A 40 -3.59 7.10 -30.16
N ASP A 41 -3.35 6.32 -29.09
CA ASP A 41 -2.03 5.82 -28.72
C ASP A 41 -1.95 4.29 -28.92
N PRO A 42 -1.23 3.79 -29.94
CA PRO A 42 -1.14 2.35 -30.23
C PRO A 42 -0.40 1.54 -29.15
N GLU A 43 0.30 2.19 -28.21
CA GLU A 43 0.98 1.54 -27.09
C GLU A 43 0.14 1.55 -25.79
N ASP A 44 -1.05 2.19 -25.79
CA ASP A 44 -1.97 2.21 -24.65
C ASP A 44 -2.89 0.98 -24.68
N PHE A 45 -2.40 -0.14 -24.14
CA PHE A 45 -3.16 -1.39 -24.05
C PHE A 45 -3.97 -1.47 -22.75
N ASP A 46 -5.14 -2.13 -22.81
CA ASP A 46 -5.96 -2.42 -21.64
C ASP A 46 -5.13 -3.12 -20.55
N ALA A 47 -5.08 -2.52 -19.36
CA ALA A 47 -4.59 -3.21 -18.18
C ALA A 47 -5.56 -4.36 -17.87
N ALA A 48 -5.17 -5.60 -18.22
CA ALA A 48 -5.98 -6.77 -17.96
C ALA A 48 -6.48 -6.77 -16.50
N PRO A 49 -7.79 -6.94 -16.25
CA PRO A 49 -8.36 -6.82 -14.91
C PRO A 49 -7.71 -7.78 -13.89
N GLU A 50 -7.19 -8.91 -14.37
CA GLU A 50 -6.45 -9.89 -13.58
C GLU A 50 -5.12 -9.34 -13.02
N ALA A 51 -4.37 -8.56 -13.82
CA ALA A 51 -3.12 -7.93 -13.38
C ALA A 51 -3.37 -6.88 -12.28
N THR A 52 -4.52 -6.20 -12.37
CA THR A 52 -5.00 -5.27 -11.35
C THR A 52 -5.36 -6.00 -10.05
N ASP A 53 -6.10 -7.11 -10.12
CA ASP A 53 -6.44 -7.93 -8.94
C ASP A 53 -5.19 -8.50 -8.25
N GLN A 54 -4.25 -9.05 -9.02
CA GLN A 54 -3.01 -9.58 -8.48
C GLN A 54 -2.21 -8.51 -7.71
N SER A 55 -2.12 -7.30 -8.27
CA SER A 55 -1.46 -6.16 -7.62
C SER A 55 -2.17 -5.73 -6.33
N GLN A 56 -3.51 -5.73 -6.33
CA GLN A 56 -4.29 -5.43 -5.13
C GLN A 56 -4.07 -6.46 -4.02
N ARG A 57 -4.05 -7.76 -4.37
CA ARG A 57 -3.78 -8.85 -3.42
C ARG A 57 -2.37 -8.76 -2.84
N ALA A 58 -1.37 -8.56 -3.69
CA ALA A 58 0.02 -8.34 -3.27
C ALA A 58 0.12 -7.18 -2.25
N ARG A 59 -0.56 -6.07 -2.56
CA ARG A 59 -0.62 -4.89 -1.67
C ARG A 59 -1.32 -5.19 -0.35
N LEU A 60 -2.42 -5.94 -0.36
CA LEU A 60 -3.12 -6.35 0.87
C LEU A 60 -2.21 -7.16 1.78
N ILE A 61 -1.47 -8.11 1.23
CA ILE A 61 -0.58 -8.99 1.99
C ILE A 61 0.56 -8.19 2.60
N ARG A 62 1.26 -7.40 1.77
CA ARG A 62 2.36 -6.55 2.23
C ARG A 62 1.89 -5.57 3.32
N LYS A 63 0.74 -4.91 3.13
CA LYS A 63 0.19 -3.98 4.11
C LYS A 63 -0.14 -4.65 5.44
N THR A 64 -0.72 -5.85 5.39
CA THR A 64 -1.06 -6.60 6.61
C THR A 64 0.21 -6.91 7.40
N ARG A 65 1.23 -7.47 6.74
CA ARG A 65 2.52 -7.75 7.41
C ARG A 65 3.17 -6.49 7.97
N THR A 66 3.29 -5.43 7.17
CA THR A 66 3.93 -4.19 7.64
C THR A 66 3.13 -3.51 8.74
N GLY A 67 1.80 -3.63 8.72
CA GLY A 67 0.93 -3.11 9.77
C GLY A 67 1.11 -3.82 11.12
N LEU A 68 1.55 -5.09 11.09
CA LEU A 68 1.93 -5.84 12.29
C LEU A 68 3.38 -5.59 12.74
N GLY A 69 4.17 -4.80 11.99
CA GLY A 69 5.56 -4.52 12.31
C GLY A 69 6.52 -5.70 12.13
N LEU A 70 6.10 -6.76 11.42
CA LEU A 70 6.89 -7.99 11.26
C LEU A 70 7.75 -7.95 10.00
N SER A 71 8.97 -8.46 10.09
CA SER A 71 9.76 -8.85 8.92
C SER A 71 9.09 -9.98 8.16
N GLN A 72 9.58 -10.24 6.94
CA GLN A 72 9.04 -11.32 6.11
C GLN A 72 9.22 -12.69 6.77
N THR A 73 10.39 -12.92 7.37
CA THR A 73 10.70 -14.17 8.08
C THR A 73 9.87 -14.33 9.34
N GLU A 74 9.69 -13.27 10.14
CA GLU A 74 8.86 -13.34 11.36
C GLU A 74 7.40 -13.64 11.03
N PHE A 75 6.84 -13.00 10.01
CA PHE A 75 5.48 -13.31 9.55
C PHE A 75 5.36 -14.75 9.05
N ALA A 76 6.32 -15.18 8.22
CA ALA A 76 6.38 -16.52 7.66
C ALA A 76 6.39 -17.59 8.76
N THR A 77 7.29 -17.44 9.74
CA THR A 77 7.41 -18.35 10.88
C THR A 77 6.16 -18.31 11.76
N ARG A 78 5.66 -17.12 12.11
CA ARG A 78 4.53 -16.97 13.03
C ARG A 78 3.21 -17.53 12.50
N PHE A 79 3.02 -17.52 11.18
CA PHE A 79 1.75 -17.90 10.54
C PHE A 79 1.85 -19.08 9.58
N HIS A 80 2.98 -19.81 9.60
CA HIS A 80 3.22 -21.01 8.79
C HIS A 80 3.04 -20.76 7.28
N VAL A 81 3.51 -19.62 6.79
CA VAL A 81 3.55 -19.29 5.36
C VAL A 81 5.01 -19.36 4.90
N PRO A 82 5.37 -20.20 3.91
CA PRO A 82 6.75 -20.25 3.44
C PRO A 82 7.24 -18.87 2.98
N VAL A 83 8.42 -18.46 3.44
CA VAL A 83 8.96 -17.11 3.17
C VAL A 83 9.09 -16.81 1.67
N GLY A 84 9.43 -17.82 0.85
CA GLY A 84 9.48 -17.70 -0.60
C GLY A 84 8.10 -17.43 -1.20
N THR A 85 7.10 -18.19 -0.79
CA THR A 85 5.69 -18.00 -1.20
C THR A 85 5.18 -16.62 -0.80
N LEU A 86 5.43 -16.19 0.44
CA LEU A 86 5.08 -14.85 0.90
C LEU A 86 5.74 -13.76 0.04
N ARG A 87 6.99 -13.97 -0.38
CA ARG A 87 7.73 -13.05 -1.27
C ARG A 87 7.10 -12.97 -2.65
N ASP A 88 6.79 -14.11 -3.24
CA ASP A 88 6.15 -14.16 -4.55
C ASP A 88 4.78 -13.48 -4.54
N TRP A 89 4.02 -13.61 -3.44
CA TRP A 89 2.77 -12.89 -3.26
C TRP A 89 2.96 -11.39 -3.08
N GLU A 90 3.84 -10.94 -2.18
CA GLU A 90 4.07 -9.50 -1.94
C GLU A 90 4.63 -8.76 -3.16
N GLN A 91 5.31 -9.47 -4.06
CA GLN A 91 5.89 -8.96 -5.30
C GLN A 91 5.00 -9.15 -6.54
N ALA A 92 3.79 -9.71 -6.37
CA ALA A 92 2.90 -10.05 -7.48
C ALA A 92 3.56 -10.95 -8.54
N ARG A 93 4.49 -11.84 -8.14
CA ARG A 93 5.07 -12.85 -9.06
C ARG A 93 4.14 -14.04 -9.25
N THR A 94 3.29 -14.31 -8.27
CA THR A 94 2.22 -15.30 -8.35
C THR A 94 0.92 -14.73 -7.79
N MET A 95 -0.22 -15.21 -8.28
CA MET A 95 -1.52 -14.78 -7.76
C MET A 95 -1.81 -15.54 -6.46
N ALA A 96 -1.92 -14.81 -5.36
CA ALA A 96 -2.33 -15.39 -4.09
C ALA A 96 -3.76 -15.96 -4.24
N SER A 97 -3.96 -17.22 -3.82
CA SER A 97 -5.26 -17.87 -3.89
C SER A 97 -6.31 -17.14 -3.02
N GLY A 98 -7.60 -17.39 -3.29
CA GLY A 98 -8.68 -16.82 -2.47
C GLY A 98 -8.55 -17.18 -0.98
N PHE A 99 -8.13 -18.41 -0.68
CA PHE A 99 -7.86 -18.86 0.69
C PHE A 99 -6.68 -18.12 1.33
N ALA A 100 -5.61 -17.86 0.59
CA ALA A 100 -4.47 -17.09 1.10
C ALA A 100 -4.89 -15.66 1.46
N VAL A 101 -5.69 -15.00 0.61
CA VAL A 101 -6.23 -13.66 0.89
C VAL A 101 -7.13 -13.69 2.12
N ALA A 102 -8.02 -14.67 2.23
CA ALA A 102 -8.90 -14.82 3.40
C ALA A 102 -8.09 -15.03 4.69
N TYR A 103 -7.09 -15.92 4.65
CA TYR A 103 -6.21 -16.19 5.78
C TYR A 103 -5.48 -14.93 6.26
N VAL A 104 -4.89 -14.17 5.33
CA VAL A 104 -4.18 -12.92 5.66
C VAL A 104 -5.14 -11.86 6.21
N ARG A 105 -6.39 -11.79 5.74
CA ARG A 105 -7.40 -10.90 6.34
C ARG A 105 -7.72 -11.27 7.78
N VAL A 106 -7.83 -12.56 8.09
CA VAL A 106 -8.05 -13.02 9.48
C VAL A 106 -6.84 -12.70 10.35
N ILE A 107 -5.62 -12.91 9.85
CA ILE A 107 -4.39 -12.51 10.55
C ILE A 107 -4.40 -11.00 10.86
N GLY A 108 -4.79 -10.16 9.90
CA GLY A 108 -4.84 -8.71 10.09
C GLY A 108 -5.82 -8.25 11.18
N GLN A 109 -6.87 -9.04 11.46
CA GLN A 109 -7.86 -8.72 12.49
C GLN A 109 -7.51 -9.35 13.85
N HIS A 110 -6.97 -10.57 13.84
CA HIS A 110 -6.77 -11.37 15.05
C HIS A 110 -5.40 -12.07 15.06
N PRO A 111 -4.28 -11.33 15.02
CA PRO A 111 -2.94 -11.92 14.84
C PRO A 111 -2.55 -12.87 15.98
N ASP A 112 -2.97 -12.58 17.21
CA ASP A 112 -2.62 -13.41 18.38
C ASP A 112 -3.43 -14.71 18.42
N ILE A 113 -4.71 -14.67 18.03
CA ILE A 113 -5.57 -15.85 17.98
C ILE A 113 -5.07 -16.80 16.88
N VAL A 114 -4.78 -16.26 15.68
CA VAL A 114 -4.27 -17.09 14.59
C VAL A 114 -2.93 -17.70 14.98
N ALA A 115 -1.99 -16.90 15.49
CA ALA A 115 -0.67 -17.39 15.89
C ALA A 115 -0.78 -18.50 16.95
N LYS A 116 -1.70 -18.39 17.92
CA LYS A 116 -1.96 -19.44 18.91
C LYS A 116 -2.58 -20.70 18.29
N ALA A 117 -3.46 -20.53 17.30
CA ALA A 117 -4.18 -21.64 16.68
C ALA A 117 -3.32 -22.49 15.74
N VAL A 118 -2.28 -21.90 15.14
CA VAL A 118 -1.39 -22.58 14.20
C VAL A 118 -0.05 -23.00 14.80
N ALA A 119 0.21 -22.65 16.06
CA ALA A 119 1.44 -22.96 16.80
C ALA A 119 1.66 -24.47 17.01
#